data_AF-A0A959KXB6-F1
#
_entry.id   AF-A0A959KXB6-F1
#
_cell.length_a   1.000
_cell.length_b   1.000
_cell.length_c   1.000
_cell.angle_alpha   90.00
_cell.angle_beta   90.00
_cell.angle_gamma   90.00
#
_symmetry.space_group_name_H-M   'P 1'
#
loop_
_entity.id
_entity.type
_entity.pdbx_description
1 polymer ?
#
loop_
_entity_poly.entity_id
_entity_poly.type
_entity_poly.pdbx_seq_one_letter_code
_entity_poly.pdbx_strand_id
1 'polypeptide(L)'
;MHIDPVQPEDVADLDSRIGVGFGIAQILKDSEIVFEERSDQEWEDLPLLREFEEMAQLDPDRDWRLYLMAPLWNAEYQRQGDGRWILIDKGRGFA
;
A
#
# COMPACT_ATOMS: atom_id res chain seq x y z
N MET A 1 -11.92 -18.28 -15.76
CA MET A 1 -10.86 -17.76 -14.88
C MET A 1 -11.20 -18.20 -13.48
N HIS A 2 -10.33 -18.99 -12.85
CA HIS A 2 -10.41 -19.27 -11.42
C HIS A 2 -9.76 -18.06 -10.75
N ILE A 3 -10.53 -17.25 -10.03
CA ILE A 3 -9.97 -16.22 -9.15
C ILE A 3 -9.72 -16.94 -7.85
N ASP A 4 -8.45 -17.11 -7.48
CA ASP A 4 -8.10 -17.68 -6.18
C ASP A 4 -8.74 -16.81 -5.09
N PRO A 5 -9.33 -17.42 -4.05
CA PRO A 5 -9.92 -16.65 -2.96
C PRO A 5 -8.84 -15.83 -2.26
N VAL A 6 -9.11 -14.54 -2.04
CA VAL A 6 -8.29 -13.63 -1.23
C VAL A 6 -8.05 -14.29 0.13
N GLN A 7 -6.79 -14.56 0.46
CA GLN A 7 -6.42 -15.11 1.75
C GLN A 7 -6.23 -13.97 2.78
N PRO A 8 -6.31 -14.24 4.09
CA PRO A 8 -6.05 -13.22 5.11
C PRO A 8 -4.68 -12.56 4.96
N GLU A 9 -3.66 -13.30 4.53
CA GLU A 9 -2.32 -12.78 4.23
C GLU A 9 -2.26 -11.84 3.02
N ASP A 10 -3.30 -11.80 2.19
CA ASP A 10 -3.43 -10.88 1.07
C ASP A 10 -4.06 -9.54 1.49
N VAL A 11 -4.34 -9.34 2.78
CA VAL A 11 -4.84 -8.06 3.31
C VAL A 11 -3.71 -7.32 4.02
N ALA A 12 -3.44 -6.08 3.61
CA ALA A 12 -2.43 -5.26 4.28
C ALA A 12 -2.86 -4.94 5.72
N ASP A 13 -1.89 -4.96 6.63
CA ASP A 13 -2.09 -4.56 8.02
C ASP A 13 -2.13 -3.02 8.12
N LEU A 14 -3.23 -2.48 8.65
CA LEU A 14 -3.42 -1.04 8.81
C LEU A 14 -2.43 -0.41 9.79
N ASP A 15 -1.87 -1.21 10.71
CA ASP A 15 -0.87 -0.75 11.68
C ASP A 15 0.57 -0.91 11.15
N SER A 16 0.74 -1.27 9.88
CA SER A 16 2.04 -1.20 9.19
C SER A 16 2.35 0.22 8.74
N ARG A 17 3.62 0.60 8.86
CA ARG A 17 4.14 1.84 8.30
C ARG A 17 4.36 1.69 6.79
N ILE A 18 4.14 2.79 6.07
CA ILE A 18 4.34 2.82 4.62
C ILE A 18 5.79 3.19 4.33
N GLY A 19 6.64 2.18 4.22
CA GLY A 19 8.05 2.34 3.88
C GLY A 19 8.72 1.03 3.50
N VAL A 20 9.73 1.12 2.63
CA VAL A 20 10.62 0.01 2.27
C VAL A 20 12.08 0.31 2.59
N GLY A 21 12.39 1.54 3.06
CA GLY A 21 13.72 2.01 3.45
C GLY A 21 14.68 2.25 2.27
N PHE A 22 14.67 1.38 1.26
CA PHE A 22 15.40 1.55 0.02
C PHE A 22 14.57 1.05 -1.16
N GLY A 23 14.03 1.99 -1.95
CA GLY A 23 13.09 1.69 -3.02
C GLY A 23 12.02 2.77 -3.11
N ILE A 24 10.79 2.36 -3.43
CA ILE A 24 9.62 3.23 -3.52
C ILE A 24 8.52 2.69 -2.60
N ALA A 25 7.99 3.54 -1.73
CA ALA A 25 6.75 3.28 -1.01
C ALA A 25 5.83 4.48 -1.19
N GLN A 26 4.64 4.26 -1.76
CA GLN A 26 3.71 5.33 -2.14
C GLN A 26 2.26 4.97 -1.80
N ILE A 27 1.46 6.00 -1.52
CA ILE A 27 0.00 5.93 -1.60
C ILE A 27 -0.47 6.72 -2.80
N LEU A 28 -1.34 6.12 -3.59
CA LEU A 28 -1.95 6.73 -4.76
C LEU A 28 -3.46 6.87 -4.56
N LYS A 29 -4.00 7.99 -5.04
CA LYS A 29 -5.44 8.25 -5.20
C LYS A 29 -5.70 8.60 -6.66
N ASP A 30 -6.48 7.78 -7.36
CA ASP A 30 -6.72 7.91 -8.81
C ASP A 30 -5.42 8.05 -9.62
N SER A 31 -4.39 7.29 -9.25
CA SER A 31 -3.01 7.36 -9.81
C SER A 31 -2.19 8.61 -9.45
N GLU A 32 -2.73 9.55 -8.68
CA GLU A 32 -1.95 10.67 -8.13
C GLU A 32 -1.28 10.25 -6.82
N ILE A 33 0.02 10.54 -6.69
CA ILE A 33 0.77 10.27 -5.46
C ILE A 33 0.31 11.25 -4.40
N VAL A 34 -0.28 10.74 -3.32
CA VAL A 34 -0.68 11.53 -2.14
C VAL A 34 0.34 11.39 -1.01
N PHE A 35 1.15 10.35 -1.04
CA PHE A 35 2.29 10.14 -0.14
C PHE A 35 3.39 9.35 -0.85
N GLU A 36 4.64 9.69 -0.54
CA GLU A 36 5.84 8.97 -0.96
C GLU A 36 6.86 8.99 0.19
N GLU A 37 7.42 7.83 0.52
CA GLU A 37 8.54 7.71 1.44
C GLU A 37 9.75 8.47 0.89
N ARG A 38 10.28 9.39 1.69
CA ARG A 38 11.50 10.11 1.36
C ARG A 38 12.72 9.48 2.02
N SER A 39 13.86 9.58 1.33
CA SER A 39 15.13 9.03 1.80
C SER A 39 15.67 9.63 3.11
N ASP A 40 15.13 10.77 3.55
CA ASP A 40 15.55 11.47 4.77
C ASP A 40 14.56 11.31 5.94
N GLN A 41 13.57 10.42 5.82
CA GLN A 41 12.66 10.09 6.90
C GLN A 41 13.19 8.91 7.72
N GLU A 42 13.05 9.01 9.04
CA GLU A 42 13.27 7.88 9.94
C GLU A 42 12.05 6.97 9.96
N TRP A 43 12.25 5.68 10.25
CA TRP A 43 11.19 4.69 10.27
C TRP A 43 10.04 5.10 11.20
N GLU A 44 10.35 5.67 12.37
CA GLU A 44 9.35 6.07 13.36
C GLU A 44 8.47 7.25 12.92
N ASP A 45 8.88 7.99 11.89
CA ASP A 45 8.17 9.14 11.35
C ASP A 45 7.30 8.80 10.13
N LEU A 46 7.38 7.57 9.61
CA LEU A 46 6.59 7.13 8.46
C LEU A 46 5.13 6.90 8.85
N PRO A 47 4.15 7.38 8.07
CA PRO A 47 2.74 7.23 8.42
C PRO A 47 2.30 5.77 8.42
N LEU A 48 1.29 5.46 9.24
CA LEU A 48 0.59 4.18 9.21
C LEU A 48 -0.38 4.11 8.03
N LEU A 49 -0.61 2.92 7.48
CA LEU A 49 -1.63 2.73 6.45
C LEU A 49 -3.04 3.14 6.93
N ARG A 50 -3.31 2.98 8.24
CA ARG A 50 -4.54 3.44 8.89
C ARG A 50 -4.86 4.92 8.59
N GLU A 51 -3.86 5.78 8.55
CA GLU A 51 -4.08 7.22 8.31
C GLU A 51 -4.67 7.48 6.92
N PHE A 52 -4.22 6.71 5.92
CA PHE A 52 -4.75 6.77 4.56
C PHE A 52 -6.08 6.02 4.40
N GLU A 53 -6.31 4.96 5.19
CA GLU A 53 -7.63 4.33 5.25
C GLU A 53 -8.69 5.31 5.75
N GLU A 54 -8.39 6.11 6.77
CA GLU A 54 -9.30 7.15 7.27
C GLU A 54 -9.62 8.19 6.19
N MET A 55 -8.62 8.60 5.39
CA MET A 55 -8.83 9.48 4.24
C MET A 55 -9.69 8.81 3.15
N ALA A 56 -9.45 7.53 2.88
CA ALA A 56 -10.15 6.77 1.85
C ALA A 56 -11.60 6.46 2.21
N GLN A 57 -11.94 6.32 3.50
CA GLN A 57 -13.32 6.21 3.97
C GLN A 57 -14.16 7.45 3.67
N LEU A 58 -13.53 8.63 3.64
CA LEU A 58 -14.19 9.89 3.30
C LEU A 58 -14.37 10.07 1.78
N ASP A 59 -13.69 9.26 0.96
CA ASP A 59 -13.77 9.30 -0.50
C ASP A 59 -13.78 7.88 -1.10
N PRO A 60 -14.84 7.09 -0.83
CA PRO A 60 -14.88 5.65 -1.07
C PRO A 60 -14.99 5.25 -2.54
N ASP A 61 -15.39 6.19 -3.41
CA ASP A 61 -15.57 5.94 -4.85
C ASP A 61 -14.25 6.09 -5.65
N ARG A 62 -13.16 6.45 -4.98
CA ARG A 62 -11.83 6.66 -5.59
C ARG A 62 -10.99 5.41 -5.56
N ASP A 63 -10.09 5.29 -6.53
CA ASP A 63 -9.12 4.20 -6.55
C ASP A 63 -7.95 4.54 -5.62
N TRP A 64 -7.88 3.85 -4.48
CA TRP A 64 -6.80 4.01 -3.50
C TRP A 64 -5.85 2.82 -3.57
N ARG A 65 -4.55 3.10 -3.67
CA ARG A 65 -3.52 2.06 -3.81
C ARG A 65 -2.31 2.32 -2.92
N LEU A 66 -1.76 1.23 -2.39
CA LEU A 66 -0.48 1.17 -1.71
C LEU A 66 0.49 0.46 -2.64
N TYR A 67 1.55 1.17 -3.03
CA TYR A 67 2.56 0.67 -3.93
C TYR A 67 3.90 0.55 -3.20
N LEU A 68 4.44 -0.67 -3.16
CA LEU A 68 5.69 -1.00 -2.48
C LEU A 68 6.63 -1.69 -3.48
N MET A 69 7.78 -1.08 -3.73
CA MET A 69 8.83 -1.61 -4.59
C MET A 69 10.16 -1.58 -3.83
N ALA A 70 10.55 -2.71 -3.27
CA ALA A 70 11.82 -2.94 -2.61
C ALA A 70 12.78 -3.72 -3.55
N PRO A 71 14.06 -3.90 -3.18
CA PRO A 71 15.03 -4.58 -4.04
C PRO A 71 14.68 -6.04 -4.27
N LEU A 72 14.21 -6.73 -3.22
CA LEU A 72 14.01 -8.18 -3.23
C LEU A 72 12.54 -8.60 -3.22
N TRP A 73 11.62 -7.64 -3.21
CA TRP A 73 10.18 -7.88 -3.28
C TRP A 73 9.43 -6.62 -3.72
N ASN A 74 8.24 -6.80 -4.27
CA ASN A 74 7.27 -5.73 -4.49
C ASN A 74 5.87 -6.23 -4.17
N ALA A 75 4.99 -5.30 -3.81
CA ALA A 75 3.58 -5.55 -3.55
C ALA A 75 2.76 -4.32 -3.94
N GLU A 76 1.60 -4.55 -4.53
CA GLU A 76 0.60 -3.52 -4.78
C GLU A 76 -0.71 -3.94 -4.14
N TYR A 77 -1.26 -3.09 -3.28
CA TYR A 77 -2.56 -3.30 -2.65
C TYR A 77 -3.56 -2.26 -3.17
N GLN A 78 -4.80 -2.69 -3.38
CA GLN A 78 -5.91 -1.82 -3.71
C GLN A 78 -6.95 -1.85 -2.59
N ARG A 79 -7.48 -0.69 -2.21
CA ARG A 79 -8.61 -0.62 -1.28
C ARG A 79 -9.89 -1.14 -1.94
N GLN A 80 -10.54 -2.13 -1.33
CA GLN A 80 -11.78 -2.76 -1.80
C GLN A 80 -12.83 -2.79 -0.66
N GLY A 81 -13.16 -1.59 -0.17
CA GLY A 81 -14.05 -1.37 0.97
C GLY A 81 -13.30 -1.16 2.28
N ASP A 82 -14.07 -0.97 3.35
CA ASP A 82 -13.56 -0.47 4.64
C ASP A 82 -12.54 -1.41 5.28
N GLY A 83 -11.34 -0.87 5.51
CA GLY A 83 -10.19 -1.59 6.07
C GLY A 83 -9.66 -2.72 5.19
N ARG A 84 -10.10 -2.81 3.93
CA ARG A 84 -9.75 -3.93 3.02
C ARG A 84 -8.77 -3.48 1.95
N TRP A 85 -7.49 -3.45 2.30
CA TRP A 85 -6.40 -3.23 1.35
C TRP A 85 -5.93 -4.57 0.81
N ILE A 86 -6.40 -4.95 -0.37
CA ILE A 86 -6.23 -6.28 -0.95
C ILE A 86 -5.04 -6.30 -1.89
N LEU A 87 -4.15 -7.27 -1.73
CA LEU A 87 -3.01 -7.51 -2.60
C LEU A 87 -3.49 -7.86 -4.02
N ILE A 88 -3.10 -7.05 -5.00
CA ILE A 88 -3.47 -7.24 -6.41
C ILE A 88 -2.27 -7.58 -7.28
N ASP A 89 -1.04 -7.28 -6.84
CA ASP A 89 0.19 -7.70 -7.49
C ASP A 89 1.31 -7.96 -6.47
N LYS A 90 2.20 -8.91 -6.79
CA LYS A 90 3.41 -9.20 -6.00
C LYS A 90 4.50 -9.79 -6.88
N GLY A 91 5.75 -9.57 -6.49
CA GLY A 91 6.89 -10.07 -7.26
C GLY A 91 8.21 -9.98 -6.51
N ARG A 92 9.31 -10.07 -7.27
CA ARG A 92 10.68 -10.26 -6.76
C ARG A 92 11.44 -8.96 -6.50
N GLY A 93 10.78 -7.80 -6.61
CA GLY A 93 11.47 -6.51 -6.55
C GLY A 93 12.27 -6.21 -7.82
N PHE A 94 13.21 -5.27 -7.71
CA PHE A 94 13.96 -4.74 -8.86
C PHE A 94 15.41 -5.25 -8.98
N ALA A 95 15.89 -6.09 -8.05
CA ALA A 95 17.27 -6.59 -8.01
C ALA A 95 17.40 -8.11 -8.25
#